data_AF-A0A5P3A8D1-F1
#
_entry.id   AF-A0A5P3A8D1-F1
#
_cell.length_a   1.000
_cell.length_b   1.000
_cell.length_c   1.000
_cell.angle_alpha   90.00
_cell.angle_beta   90.00
_cell.angle_gamma   90.00
#
_symmetry.space_group_name_H-M   'P 1'
#
loop_
_entity.id
_entity.type
_entity.pdbx_description
1 polymer ?
#
loop_
_entity_poly.entity_id
_entity_poly.type
_entity_poly.pdbx_seq_one_letter_code
_entity_poly.pdbx_strand_id
1 'polypeptide(L)'
;MSAPRQYPDVFHKHRWTVLPEPVQRAVYELGCASRRDRVEPGQIAAYRQGLAGLTPMAVPRGGYEIRRLYEPWIPSRDEDPYLTSLWPNGRFGRAPRDSKRLALNPDLGWLVLFHGDGYLRQAAMEALPGPPRSAFELAAACYRLNDWVENVRLAAEAYAARAFPETDPNVIAGAALFLLEMEPHLQRWSATGRAAVRHLLTRRDTAACLADTLQTALTGRQGYLLQQLLRDPSLDPYLHRLAHDAAHPGVRRVAMTCLLTGQARWLTGFRYEWIDKSMARRKRVPVHETQSLTVAGDLPALLSAAVADRSPKVRAVAADRLIARRQEATSDMDRLAARLAEDTSPSVRSRAAYYLTHR
;
A
#
# COMPACT_ATOMS: atom_id res chain seq x y z
N MET A 1 -7.12 5.42 1.53
CA MET A 1 -5.97 6.32 1.58
C MET A 1 -6.12 7.38 2.67
N SER A 2 -5.43 7.21 3.80
CA SER A 2 -5.21 8.32 4.77
C SER A 2 -4.40 9.42 4.08
N ALA A 3 -4.68 10.71 4.32
CA ALA A 3 -3.88 11.76 3.68
C ALA A 3 -2.39 11.65 4.09
N PRO A 4 -1.43 11.86 3.17
CA PRO A 4 -0.02 11.95 3.55
C PRO A 4 0.17 13.11 4.52
N ARG A 5 1.15 12.96 5.44
CA ARG A 5 1.53 14.03 6.37
C ARG A 5 1.95 15.27 5.58
N GLN A 6 1.54 16.44 6.07
CA GLN A 6 1.86 17.72 5.45
C GLN A 6 2.90 18.47 6.28
N TYR A 7 3.77 19.21 5.59
CA TYR A 7 4.84 20.03 6.14
C TYR A 7 4.83 21.42 5.48
N PRO A 8 5.40 22.45 6.12
CA PRO A 8 5.62 23.74 5.47
C PRO A 8 6.51 23.60 4.22
N ASP A 9 6.16 24.28 3.12
CA ASP A 9 7.02 24.39 1.94
C ASP A 9 8.01 25.53 2.16
N VAL A 10 9.31 25.22 2.21
CA VAL A 10 10.35 26.20 2.52
C VAL A 10 10.99 26.82 1.28
N PHE A 11 10.63 26.37 0.07
CA PHE A 11 11.23 26.83 -1.19
C PHE A 11 10.23 27.51 -2.13
N HIS A 12 8.92 27.27 -2.00
CA HIS A 12 7.91 27.83 -2.90
C HIS A 12 6.79 28.57 -2.17
N LYS A 13 5.96 29.29 -2.94
CA LYS A 13 4.77 30.02 -2.46
C LYS A 13 3.62 29.11 -2.00
N HIS A 14 3.75 27.79 -2.06
CA HIS A 14 2.72 26.90 -1.52
C HIS A 14 2.79 26.90 0.00
N ARG A 15 1.65 26.76 0.65
CA ARG A 15 1.63 26.70 2.12
C ARG A 15 2.09 25.35 2.66
N TRP A 16 1.94 24.27 1.88
CA TRP A 16 2.10 22.89 2.34
C TRP A 16 2.69 21.97 1.27
N THR A 17 3.51 21.00 1.70
CA THR A 17 4.17 19.94 0.92
C THR A 17 4.06 18.60 1.65
N VAL A 18 4.24 17.48 0.94
CA VAL A 18 4.35 16.13 1.56
C VAL A 18 5.79 15.75 1.91
N LEU A 19 6.75 16.60 1.57
CA LEU A 19 8.18 16.41 1.81
C LEU A 19 8.57 17.13 3.10
N PRO A 20 9.18 16.46 4.09
CA PRO A 20 9.73 17.13 5.26
C PRO A 20 10.89 18.04 4.85
N GLU A 21 11.14 19.09 5.62
CA GLU A 21 12.17 20.09 5.31
C GLU A 21 13.55 19.50 4.94
N PRO A 22 14.09 18.47 5.64
CA PRO A 22 15.36 17.87 5.25
C PRO A 22 15.36 17.29 3.83
N VAL A 23 14.24 16.68 3.39
CA VAL A 23 14.10 16.15 2.03
C VAL A 23 14.01 17.30 1.02
N GLN A 24 13.24 18.35 1.34
CA GLN A 24 13.14 19.52 0.46
C GLN A 24 14.51 20.15 0.20
N ARG A 25 15.31 20.33 1.26
CA ARG A 25 16.67 20.89 1.18
C ARG A 25 17.59 19.98 0.39
N ALA A 26 17.60 18.67 0.67
CA ALA A 26 18.44 17.72 -0.05
C ALA A 26 18.14 17.70 -1.57
N VAL A 27 16.86 17.74 -1.96
CA VAL A 27 16.47 17.80 -3.39
C VAL A 27 16.91 19.12 -4.02
N TYR A 28 16.70 20.25 -3.34
CA TYR A 28 17.10 21.56 -3.84
C TYR A 28 18.62 21.67 -4.01
N GLU A 29 19.39 21.19 -3.03
CA GLU A 29 20.85 21.13 -3.07
C GLU A 29 21.35 20.26 -4.22
N LEU A 30 20.74 19.08 -4.43
CA LEU A 30 21.03 18.23 -5.60
C LEU A 30 20.71 18.95 -6.91
N GLY A 31 19.61 19.70 -7.01
CA GLY A 31 19.29 20.51 -8.18
C GLY A 31 20.31 21.64 -8.43
N CYS A 32 20.82 22.27 -7.36
CA CYS A 32 21.91 23.26 -7.44
C CYS A 32 23.24 22.64 -7.87
N ALA A 33 23.62 21.51 -7.27
CA ALA A 33 24.85 20.77 -7.57
C ALA A 33 24.83 20.22 -9.01
N SER A 34 23.69 19.67 -9.43
CA SER A 34 23.41 19.23 -10.79
C SER A 34 23.60 20.39 -11.79
N ARG A 35 23.16 21.61 -11.49
CA ARG A 35 23.40 22.76 -12.40
C ARG A 35 24.88 23.13 -12.54
N ARG A 36 25.69 22.87 -11.51
CA ARG A 36 27.14 23.18 -11.48
C ARG A 36 28.04 22.03 -11.92
N ASP A 37 27.45 20.88 -12.25
CA ASP A 37 28.17 19.63 -12.56
C ASP A 37 29.10 19.16 -11.43
N ARG A 38 28.63 19.32 -10.18
CA ARG A 38 29.37 18.97 -8.95
C ARG A 38 28.48 18.21 -7.97
N VAL A 39 27.85 17.14 -8.45
CA VAL A 39 27.03 16.26 -7.60
C VAL A 39 27.96 15.34 -6.82
N GLU A 40 27.91 15.45 -5.49
CA GLU A 40 28.74 14.65 -4.60
C GLU A 40 27.95 13.45 -4.06
N PRO A 41 28.60 12.28 -3.85
CA PRO A 41 27.95 11.09 -3.29
C PRO A 41 27.23 11.34 -1.95
N GLY A 42 27.77 12.23 -1.10
CA GLY A 42 27.16 12.60 0.18
C GLY A 42 25.79 13.28 0.04
N GLN A 43 25.58 14.05 -1.04
CA GLN A 43 24.29 14.70 -1.30
C GLN A 43 23.23 13.68 -1.72
N ILE A 44 23.62 12.69 -2.53
CA ILE A 44 22.75 11.58 -2.94
C ILE A 44 22.36 10.74 -1.72
N ALA A 45 23.34 10.42 -0.86
CA ALA A 45 23.09 9.68 0.37
C ALA A 45 22.14 10.42 1.31
N ALA A 46 22.32 11.73 1.51
CA ALA A 46 21.43 12.56 2.32
C ALA A 46 19.99 12.57 1.78
N TYR A 47 19.82 12.69 0.46
CA TYR A 47 18.51 12.61 -0.18
C TYR A 47 17.85 11.25 0.04
N ARG A 48 18.55 10.15 -0.21
CA ARG A 48 18.02 8.79 -0.01
C ARG A 48 17.67 8.50 1.45
N GLN A 49 18.49 8.95 2.38
CA GLN A 49 18.19 8.87 3.82
C GLN A 49 16.90 9.61 4.15
N GLY A 50 16.68 10.79 3.54
CA GLY A 50 15.43 11.53 3.67
C GLY A 50 14.22 10.78 3.10
N LEU A 51 14.37 10.08 1.96
CA LEU A 51 13.30 9.25 1.39
C LEU A 51 12.88 8.11 2.31
N ALA A 52 13.80 7.55 3.11
CA ALA A 52 13.49 6.48 4.04
C ALA A 52 12.45 6.87 5.11
N GLY A 53 12.34 8.16 5.44
CA GLY A 53 11.32 8.68 6.35
C GLY A 53 9.97 8.97 5.71
N LEU A 54 9.85 8.86 4.37
CA LEU A 54 8.60 9.10 3.66
C LEU A 54 7.70 7.87 3.67
N THR A 55 6.39 8.10 3.76
CA THR A 55 5.42 7.03 3.61
C THR A 55 5.18 6.73 2.12
N PRO A 56 4.93 5.46 1.72
CA PRO A 56 4.57 5.10 0.34
C PRO A 56 3.47 5.96 -0.27
N MET A 57 2.52 6.40 0.56
CA MET A 57 1.41 7.27 0.17
C MET A 57 1.84 8.64 -0.36
N ALA A 58 3.03 9.10 -0.02
CA ALA A 58 3.58 10.35 -0.51
C ALA A 58 4.02 10.23 -1.98
N VAL A 59 4.22 9.03 -2.56
CA VAL A 59 4.79 8.88 -3.92
C VAL A 59 4.07 9.69 -5.00
N PRO A 60 2.73 9.68 -5.16
CA PRO A 60 2.08 10.37 -6.27
C PRO A 60 2.30 11.89 -6.26
N ARG A 61 2.22 12.52 -5.08
CA ARG A 61 2.40 13.98 -4.92
C ARG A 61 3.86 14.36 -4.70
N GLY A 62 4.56 13.61 -3.86
CA GLY A 62 5.96 13.78 -3.52
C GLY A 62 6.86 13.64 -4.74
N GLY A 63 6.57 12.73 -5.67
CA GLY A 63 7.30 12.64 -6.94
C GLY A 63 7.21 13.94 -7.76
N TYR A 64 6.02 14.54 -7.85
CA TYR A 64 5.84 15.84 -8.51
C TYR A 64 6.61 16.96 -7.80
N GLU A 65 6.53 17.02 -6.47
CA GLU A 65 7.24 18.03 -5.67
C GLU A 65 8.77 17.86 -5.73
N ILE A 66 9.27 16.62 -5.71
CA ILE A 66 10.70 16.28 -5.91
C ILE A 66 11.17 16.79 -7.28
N ARG A 67 10.43 16.48 -8.35
CA ARG A 67 10.76 16.96 -9.69
C ARG A 67 10.83 18.49 -9.72
N ARG A 68 9.85 19.18 -9.15
CA ARG A 68 9.79 20.65 -9.16
C ARG A 68 10.94 21.29 -8.37
N LEU A 69 11.34 20.68 -7.25
CA LEU A 69 12.48 21.15 -6.47
C LEU A 69 13.81 20.90 -7.17
N TYR A 70 13.95 19.76 -7.86
CA TYR A 70 15.14 19.41 -8.63
C TYR A 70 15.30 20.27 -9.89
N GLU A 71 14.18 20.53 -10.57
CA GLU A 71 14.06 21.40 -11.74
C GLU A 71 13.17 22.61 -11.42
N PRO A 72 13.64 23.61 -10.65
CA PRO A 72 12.83 24.79 -10.38
C PRO A 72 12.41 25.41 -11.71
N TRP A 73 11.11 25.64 -11.87
CA TRP A 73 10.55 26.33 -13.02
C TRP A 73 11.28 27.67 -13.19
N ILE A 74 11.92 27.86 -14.35
CA ILE A 74 12.54 29.13 -14.73
C ILE A 74 11.43 29.92 -15.42
N PRO A 75 11.10 31.15 -14.97
CA PRO A 75 10.15 31.98 -15.66
C PRO A 75 10.49 32.11 -17.15
N SER A 76 9.47 32.09 -18.01
CA SER A 76 9.67 32.45 -19.41
C SER A 76 10.28 33.85 -19.49
N ARG A 77 11.06 34.11 -20.54
CA ARG A 77 11.71 35.42 -20.77
C ARG A 77 10.71 36.59 -20.78
N ASP A 78 9.44 36.29 -21.04
CA ASP A 78 8.35 37.25 -21.18
C ASP A 78 7.71 37.64 -19.83
N GLU A 79 7.89 36.82 -18.78
CA GLU A 79 7.26 37.06 -17.47
C GLU A 79 8.15 37.84 -16.50
N ASP A 80 9.48 37.81 -16.65
CA ASP A 80 10.39 38.65 -15.86
C ASP A 80 11.74 38.90 -16.59
N PRO A 81 11.89 40.05 -17.26
CA PRO A 81 13.11 40.40 -18.02
C PRO A 81 14.36 40.56 -17.14
N TYR A 82 14.20 40.77 -15.83
CA TYR A 82 15.33 41.06 -14.93
C TYR A 82 16.03 39.79 -14.43
N LEU A 83 15.28 38.70 -14.21
CA LEU A 83 15.86 37.41 -13.77
C LEU A 83 16.58 36.66 -14.89
N THR A 84 16.24 36.91 -16.16
CA THR A 84 16.83 36.24 -17.32
C THR A 84 18.20 36.79 -17.73
N SER A 85 18.63 37.94 -17.19
CA SER A 85 19.94 38.54 -17.48
C SER A 85 21.11 37.94 -16.68
N LEU A 86 20.82 37.26 -15.56
CA LEU A 86 21.85 36.65 -14.69
C LEU A 86 22.20 35.20 -15.07
N TRP A 87 21.51 34.61 -16.06
CA TRP A 87 21.53 33.17 -16.32
C TRP A 87 21.79 32.93 -17.83
N PRO A 88 23.04 32.67 -18.23
CA PRO A 88 23.37 32.55 -19.64
C PRO A 88 22.81 31.25 -20.22
N ASN A 89 22.03 31.40 -21.28
CA ASN A 89 21.63 30.39 -22.26
C ASN A 89 20.59 29.36 -21.82
N GLY A 90 19.32 29.78 -21.95
CA GLY A 90 18.23 28.88 -22.28
C GLY A 90 18.48 28.19 -23.62
N ARG A 91 18.94 26.94 -23.57
CA ARG A 91 18.77 25.98 -24.65
C ARG A 91 18.18 24.70 -24.07
N PHE A 92 17.00 24.37 -24.56
CA PHE A 92 16.37 23.06 -24.44
C PHE A 92 17.34 22.00 -24.97
N GLY A 93 18.00 21.30 -24.06
CA GLY A 93 19.09 20.35 -24.35
C GLY A 93 19.77 19.86 -23.08
N ARG A 94 19.00 19.35 -22.10
CA ARG A 94 19.51 18.86 -20.80
C ARG A 94 19.76 17.34 -20.74
N ALA A 95 19.25 16.56 -21.69
CA ALA A 95 19.35 15.09 -21.70
C ALA A 95 20.77 14.49 -21.63
N PRO A 96 21.83 15.08 -22.26
CA PRO A 96 23.16 14.43 -22.26
C PRO A 96 23.85 14.39 -20.89
N ARG A 97 23.51 15.32 -19.97
CA ARG A 97 24.25 15.49 -18.71
C ARG A 97 23.76 14.55 -17.62
N ASP A 98 22.46 14.36 -17.50
CA ASP A 98 21.89 13.52 -16.45
C ASP A 98 22.11 12.03 -16.73
N SER A 99 22.10 11.58 -17.99
CA SER A 99 22.51 10.20 -18.34
C SER A 99 23.97 9.92 -18.00
N LYS A 100 24.89 10.87 -18.25
CA LYS A 100 26.30 10.73 -17.85
C LYS A 100 26.46 10.68 -16.33
N ARG A 101 25.66 11.46 -15.59
CA ARG A 101 25.67 11.45 -14.12
C ARG A 101 25.09 10.18 -13.54
N LEU A 102 24.04 9.62 -14.14
CA LEU A 102 23.50 8.32 -13.76
C LEU A 102 24.56 7.22 -13.92
N ALA A 103 25.36 7.28 -14.99
CA ALA A 103 26.45 6.31 -15.18
C ALA A 103 27.54 6.44 -14.09
N LEU A 104 27.84 7.66 -13.63
CA LEU A 104 28.83 7.90 -12.57
C LEU A 104 28.27 7.66 -11.16
N ASN A 105 26.98 7.93 -10.96
CA ASN A 105 26.27 7.86 -9.68
C ASN A 105 24.91 7.19 -9.88
N PRO A 106 24.86 5.85 -9.97
CA PRO A 106 23.63 5.10 -10.21
C PRO A 106 22.49 5.38 -9.22
N ASP A 107 22.82 5.66 -7.96
CA ASP A 107 21.86 5.99 -6.91
C ASP A 107 21.11 7.32 -7.15
N LEU A 108 21.63 8.20 -8.01
CA LEU A 108 20.88 9.37 -8.49
C LEU A 108 19.61 8.97 -9.25
N GLY A 109 19.53 7.71 -9.71
CA GLY A 109 18.34 7.13 -10.30
C GLY A 109 17.09 7.38 -9.48
N TRP A 110 17.15 7.24 -8.15
CA TRP A 110 16.00 7.47 -7.25
C TRP A 110 15.42 8.89 -7.31
N LEU A 111 16.24 9.88 -7.65
CA LEU A 111 15.79 11.25 -7.90
C LEU A 111 15.20 11.38 -9.31
N VAL A 112 15.91 10.84 -10.30
CA VAL A 112 15.59 10.98 -11.73
C VAL A 112 14.37 10.15 -12.13
N LEU A 113 13.95 9.15 -11.33
CA LEU A 113 12.69 8.43 -11.49
C LEU A 113 11.47 9.36 -11.61
N PHE A 114 11.54 10.56 -11.02
CA PHE A 114 10.44 11.53 -11.02
C PHE A 114 10.54 12.58 -12.14
N HIS A 115 11.56 12.51 -12.98
CA HIS A 115 11.81 13.47 -14.05
C HIS A 115 10.67 13.53 -15.08
N GLY A 116 10.51 14.67 -15.77
CA GLY A 116 9.46 14.86 -16.79
C GLY A 116 9.70 14.10 -18.09
N ASP A 117 10.96 14.03 -18.50
CA ASP A 117 11.42 13.29 -19.67
C ASP A 117 11.40 11.77 -19.41
N GLY A 118 10.74 11.02 -20.30
CA GLY A 118 10.66 9.57 -20.27
C GLY A 118 12.00 8.87 -20.50
N TYR A 119 12.89 9.44 -21.33
CA TYR A 119 14.21 8.86 -21.58
C TYR A 119 15.06 8.84 -20.32
N LEU A 120 15.00 9.91 -19.53
CA LEU A 120 15.71 9.98 -18.25
C LEU A 120 15.10 9.06 -17.19
N ARG A 121 13.77 8.91 -17.15
CA ARG A 121 13.14 7.92 -16.26
C ARG A 121 13.51 6.49 -16.63
N GLN A 122 13.60 6.17 -17.92
CA GLN A 122 14.07 4.88 -18.40
C GLN A 122 15.51 4.63 -17.97
N ALA A 123 16.42 5.57 -18.30
CA ALA A 123 17.84 5.49 -17.93
C ALA A 123 18.02 5.35 -16.41
N ALA A 124 17.18 6.01 -15.62
CA ALA A 124 17.20 5.87 -14.17
C ALA A 124 16.83 4.44 -13.72
N MET A 125 15.75 3.84 -14.24
CA MET A 125 15.38 2.45 -13.91
C MET A 125 16.47 1.45 -14.32
N GLU A 126 17.11 1.67 -15.47
CA GLU A 126 18.21 0.83 -15.97
C GLU A 126 19.45 0.94 -15.10
N ALA A 127 19.79 2.16 -14.64
CA ALA A 127 20.97 2.43 -13.85
C ALA A 127 20.87 1.95 -12.39
N LEU A 128 19.66 1.86 -11.80
CA LEU A 128 19.51 1.56 -10.38
C LEU A 128 20.28 0.28 -9.95
N PRO A 129 21.19 0.40 -8.96
CA PRO A 129 22.22 -0.62 -8.72
C PRO A 129 21.75 -1.80 -7.87
N GLY A 130 20.61 -1.70 -7.17
CA GLY A 130 20.17 -2.72 -6.24
C GLY A 130 18.76 -2.49 -5.68
N PRO A 131 18.33 -3.27 -4.69
CA PRO A 131 16.98 -3.22 -4.14
C PRO A 131 16.64 -1.86 -3.49
N PRO A 132 15.34 -1.49 -3.45
CA PRO A 132 14.89 -0.33 -2.70
C PRO A 132 15.19 -0.50 -1.20
N ARG A 133 15.64 0.58 -0.57
CA ARG A 133 16.03 0.61 0.86
C ARG A 133 14.88 1.03 1.77
N SER A 134 13.78 1.50 1.21
CA SER A 134 12.63 1.97 1.97
C SER A 134 11.30 1.66 1.27
N ALA A 135 10.23 1.65 2.05
CA ALA A 135 8.88 1.44 1.51
C ALA A 135 8.51 2.51 0.48
N PHE A 136 9.01 3.74 0.63
CA PHE A 136 8.83 4.81 -0.36
C PHE A 136 9.55 4.50 -1.68
N GLU A 137 10.82 4.06 -1.63
CA GLU A 137 11.59 3.69 -2.82
C GLU A 137 10.91 2.52 -3.56
N LEU A 138 10.48 1.48 -2.83
CA LEU A 138 9.75 0.35 -3.42
C LEU A 138 8.45 0.83 -4.08
N ALA A 139 7.66 1.66 -3.39
CA ALA A 139 6.44 2.22 -3.94
C ALA A 139 6.69 3.08 -5.18
N ALA A 140 7.76 3.86 -5.22
CA ALA A 140 8.16 4.65 -6.37
C ALA A 140 8.53 3.77 -7.58
N ALA A 141 9.29 2.70 -7.37
CA ALA A 141 9.62 1.72 -8.40
C ALA A 141 8.35 1.04 -8.96
N CYS A 142 7.46 0.56 -8.08
CA CYS A 142 6.17 -0.01 -8.49
C CYS A 142 5.29 0.99 -9.25
N TYR A 143 5.39 2.29 -8.93
CA TYR A 143 4.67 3.34 -9.63
C TYR A 143 5.18 3.55 -11.07
N ARG A 144 6.45 3.20 -11.37
CA ARG A 144 7.00 3.21 -12.74
C ARG A 144 6.55 2.03 -13.60
N LEU A 145 6.11 0.93 -13.00
CA LEU A 145 5.39 -0.13 -13.74
C LEU A 145 4.09 0.40 -14.37
N ASN A 146 3.56 1.54 -13.91
CA ASN A 146 2.37 2.22 -14.45
C ASN A 146 2.71 3.48 -15.27
N ASP A 147 3.96 3.64 -15.72
CA ASP A 147 4.35 4.83 -16.48
C ASP A 147 3.54 4.97 -17.78
N TRP A 148 3.39 6.21 -18.24
CA TRP A 148 2.71 6.50 -19.50
C TRP A 148 3.58 6.14 -20.70
N VAL A 149 4.92 6.13 -20.54
CA VAL A 149 5.88 5.69 -21.54
C VAL A 149 6.12 4.18 -21.42
N GLU A 150 5.93 3.46 -22.52
CA GLU A 150 6.11 2.00 -22.55
C GLU A 150 7.54 1.56 -22.22
N ASN A 151 8.56 2.19 -22.79
CA ASN A 151 9.96 1.84 -22.52
C ASN A 151 10.33 2.00 -21.03
N VAL A 152 9.74 2.97 -20.33
CA VAL A 152 9.94 3.13 -18.89
C VAL A 152 9.31 1.96 -18.12
N ARG A 153 8.14 1.47 -18.58
CA ARG A 153 7.53 0.27 -17.98
C ARG A 153 8.38 -0.97 -18.19
N LEU A 154 8.92 -1.18 -19.40
CA LEU A 154 9.81 -2.30 -19.69
C LEU A 154 11.09 -2.26 -18.84
N ALA A 155 11.71 -1.08 -18.71
CA ALA A 155 12.86 -0.89 -17.82
C ALA A 155 12.49 -1.13 -16.35
N ALA A 156 11.29 -0.74 -15.93
CA ALA A 156 10.79 -1.00 -14.59
C ALA A 156 10.51 -2.48 -14.32
N GLU A 157 10.02 -3.23 -15.31
CA GLU A 157 9.85 -4.67 -15.23
C GLU A 157 11.20 -5.40 -15.14
N ALA A 158 12.19 -4.99 -15.94
CA ALA A 158 13.55 -5.52 -15.88
C ALA A 158 14.21 -5.23 -14.51
N TYR A 159 14.04 -4.02 -13.98
CA TYR A 159 14.46 -3.69 -12.62
C TYR A 159 13.74 -4.54 -11.57
N ALA A 160 12.41 -4.70 -11.67
CA ALA A 160 11.63 -5.50 -10.74
C ALA A 160 12.11 -6.96 -10.72
N ALA A 161 12.34 -7.56 -11.89
CA ALA A 161 12.85 -8.93 -12.02
C ALA A 161 14.22 -9.12 -11.33
N ARG A 162 15.09 -8.11 -11.39
CA ARG A 162 16.42 -8.13 -10.76
C ARG A 162 16.38 -7.83 -9.26
N ALA A 163 15.67 -6.78 -8.86
CA ALA A 163 15.82 -6.15 -7.55
C ALA A 163 14.75 -6.57 -6.53
N PHE A 164 13.54 -6.93 -6.97
CA PHE A 164 12.48 -7.33 -6.03
C PHE A 164 12.79 -8.63 -5.27
N PRO A 165 13.41 -9.66 -5.89
CA PRO A 165 13.81 -10.87 -5.16
C PRO A 165 14.72 -10.61 -3.96
N GLU A 166 15.57 -9.58 -4.03
CA GLU A 166 16.54 -9.21 -2.97
C GLU A 166 16.02 -8.15 -2.00
N THR A 167 14.82 -7.62 -2.22
CA THR A 167 14.27 -6.54 -1.38
C THR A 167 13.97 -7.07 0.03
N ASP A 168 14.36 -6.31 1.06
CA ASP A 168 14.11 -6.64 2.46
C ASP A 168 12.59 -6.82 2.72
N PRO A 169 12.16 -7.91 3.40
CA PRO A 169 10.74 -8.15 3.67
C PRO A 169 10.06 -7.04 4.49
N ASN A 170 10.79 -6.31 5.34
CA ASN A 170 10.25 -5.17 6.08
C ASN A 170 9.96 -3.97 5.17
N VAL A 171 10.79 -3.74 4.16
CA VAL A 171 10.54 -2.73 3.12
C VAL A 171 9.27 -3.06 2.35
N ILE A 172 9.09 -4.34 2.02
CA ILE A 172 7.89 -4.85 1.34
C ILE A 172 6.65 -4.68 2.22
N ALA A 173 6.70 -5.15 3.47
CA ALA A 173 5.58 -5.05 4.40
C ALA A 173 5.16 -3.59 4.64
N GLY A 174 6.14 -2.68 4.76
CA GLY A 174 5.89 -1.24 4.87
C GLY A 174 5.19 -0.62 3.66
N ALA A 175 5.33 -1.20 2.46
CA ALA A 175 4.69 -0.74 1.23
C ALA A 175 3.34 -1.43 0.92
N ALA A 176 3.07 -2.59 1.53
CA ALA A 176 1.99 -3.49 1.11
C ALA A 176 0.60 -2.83 1.06
N LEU A 177 0.23 -2.06 2.08
CA LEU A 177 -1.07 -1.38 2.11
C LEU A 177 -1.23 -0.40 0.95
N PHE A 178 -0.17 0.37 0.65
CA PHE A 178 -0.19 1.29 -0.49
C PHE A 178 -0.31 0.53 -1.81
N LEU A 179 0.50 -0.52 -2.01
CA LEU A 179 0.50 -1.30 -3.25
C LEU A 179 -0.87 -1.94 -3.52
N LEU A 180 -1.51 -2.50 -2.49
CA LEU A 180 -2.83 -3.12 -2.60
C LEU A 180 -3.95 -2.11 -2.78
N GLU A 181 -3.88 -0.94 -2.14
CA GLU A 181 -4.85 0.13 -2.39
C GLU A 181 -4.70 0.73 -3.80
N MET A 182 -3.49 0.75 -4.35
CA MET A 182 -3.21 1.34 -5.66
C MET A 182 -3.44 0.38 -6.83
N GLU A 183 -3.34 -0.95 -6.65
CA GLU A 183 -3.52 -1.95 -7.71
C GLU A 183 -4.76 -1.67 -8.60
N PRO A 184 -5.96 -1.35 -8.07
CA PRO A 184 -7.14 -1.06 -8.91
C PRO A 184 -7.04 0.25 -9.72
N HIS A 185 -6.16 1.16 -9.33
CA HIS A 185 -5.99 2.48 -9.94
C HIS A 185 -4.83 2.52 -10.95
N LEU A 186 -3.90 1.57 -10.89
CA LEU A 186 -2.73 1.49 -11.77
C LEU A 186 -3.02 0.65 -13.03
N GLN A 187 -3.86 1.20 -13.90
CA GLN A 187 -4.42 0.50 -15.07
C GLN A 187 -3.41 0.11 -16.16
N ARG A 188 -2.21 0.71 -16.17
CA ARG A 188 -1.16 0.45 -17.18
C ARG A 188 -0.15 -0.60 -16.75
N TRP A 189 -0.31 -1.20 -15.57
CA TRP A 189 0.48 -2.38 -15.24
C TRP A 189 0.26 -3.46 -16.30
N SER A 190 1.35 -4.01 -16.83
CA SER A 190 1.29 -5.22 -17.64
C SER A 190 0.93 -6.42 -16.76
N ALA A 191 0.68 -7.58 -17.39
CA ALA A 191 0.54 -8.83 -16.65
C ALA A 191 1.83 -9.15 -15.86
N THR A 192 3.00 -8.92 -16.46
CA THR A 192 4.32 -9.11 -15.84
C THR A 192 4.51 -8.21 -14.63
N GLY A 193 4.24 -6.91 -14.75
CA GLY A 193 4.35 -5.96 -13.64
C GLY A 193 3.41 -6.31 -12.48
N ARG A 194 2.15 -6.68 -12.77
CA ARG A 194 1.21 -7.19 -11.76
C ARG A 194 1.74 -8.44 -11.06
N ALA A 195 2.26 -9.40 -11.82
CA ALA A 195 2.80 -10.65 -11.28
C ALA A 195 4.01 -10.39 -10.39
N ALA A 196 4.91 -9.47 -10.78
CA ALA A 196 6.08 -9.11 -9.98
C ALA A 196 5.69 -8.52 -8.61
N VAL A 197 4.71 -7.60 -8.57
CA VAL A 197 4.23 -7.03 -7.31
C VAL A 197 3.52 -8.08 -6.45
N ARG A 198 2.71 -8.95 -7.07
CA ARG A 198 2.04 -10.05 -6.34
C ARG A 198 3.05 -11.02 -5.74
N HIS A 199 4.03 -11.47 -6.52
CA HIS A 199 5.08 -12.38 -6.05
C HIS A 199 5.86 -11.81 -4.87
N LEU A 200 6.15 -10.50 -4.90
CA LEU A 200 6.81 -9.79 -3.81
C LEU A 200 5.98 -9.82 -2.51
N LEU A 201 4.65 -9.67 -2.61
CA LEU A 201 3.74 -9.72 -1.45
C LEU A 201 3.50 -11.14 -0.91
N THR A 202 3.70 -12.18 -1.74
CA THR A 202 3.44 -13.58 -1.39
C THR A 202 4.70 -14.38 -1.05
N ARG A 203 5.88 -13.72 -1.05
CA ARG A 203 7.14 -14.33 -0.61
C ARG A 203 7.04 -14.78 0.85
N ARG A 204 7.61 -15.93 1.18
CA ARG A 204 7.42 -16.58 2.50
C ARG A 204 7.90 -15.73 3.68
N ASP A 205 9.06 -15.12 3.55
CA ASP A 205 9.65 -14.18 4.52
C ASP A 205 8.84 -12.88 4.62
N THR A 206 8.34 -12.37 3.49
CA THR A 206 7.42 -11.24 3.45
C THR A 206 6.12 -11.57 4.20
N ALA A 207 5.54 -12.75 4.00
CA ALA A 207 4.32 -13.17 4.68
C ALA A 207 4.50 -13.21 6.21
N ALA A 208 5.66 -13.68 6.70
CA ALA A 208 5.99 -13.63 8.12
C ALA A 208 6.04 -12.18 8.65
N CYS A 209 6.77 -11.30 7.96
CA CYS A 209 6.88 -9.89 8.31
C CYS A 209 5.53 -9.15 8.26
N LEU A 210 4.70 -9.44 7.26
CA LEU A 210 3.33 -8.94 7.14
C LEU A 210 2.48 -9.39 8.32
N ALA A 211 2.59 -10.65 8.73
CA ALA A 211 1.85 -11.17 9.88
C ALA A 211 2.28 -10.47 11.18
N ASP A 212 3.58 -10.22 11.39
CA ASP A 212 4.08 -9.46 12.55
C ASP A 212 3.60 -8.00 12.54
N THR A 213 3.60 -7.38 11.36
CA THR A 213 3.06 -6.02 11.15
C THR A 213 1.57 -5.96 11.47
N LEU A 214 0.79 -6.93 10.98
CA LEU A 214 -0.65 -7.03 11.22
C LEU A 214 -0.97 -7.31 12.69
N GLN A 215 -0.15 -8.10 13.38
CA GLN A 215 -0.32 -8.43 14.79
C GLN A 215 -0.11 -7.20 15.69
N THR A 216 0.92 -6.40 15.43
CA THR A 216 1.30 -5.27 16.29
C THR A 216 0.57 -3.96 15.95
N ALA A 217 -0.02 -3.86 14.75
CA ALA A 217 -0.69 -2.63 14.34
C ALA A 217 -1.87 -2.27 15.27
N LEU A 218 -1.93 -1.00 15.66
CA LEU A 218 -2.97 -0.47 16.55
C LEU A 218 -4.10 0.23 15.80
N THR A 219 -3.81 0.81 14.64
CA THR A 219 -4.74 1.67 13.89
C THR A 219 -4.63 1.43 12.38
N GLY A 220 -5.53 2.07 11.63
CA GLY A 220 -5.54 2.03 10.17
C GLY A 220 -6.43 0.94 9.59
N ARG A 221 -6.18 0.58 8.33
CA ARG A 221 -7.03 -0.33 7.55
C ARG A 221 -6.50 -1.76 7.55
N GLN A 222 -5.94 -2.22 8.67
CA GLN A 222 -5.22 -3.49 8.77
C GLN A 222 -6.11 -4.72 8.51
N GLY A 223 -7.39 -4.66 8.91
CA GLY A 223 -8.34 -5.71 8.55
C GLY A 223 -8.58 -5.81 7.03
N TYR A 224 -8.58 -4.67 6.32
CA TYR A 224 -8.67 -4.67 4.86
C TYR A 224 -7.38 -5.19 4.24
N LEU A 225 -6.21 -4.80 4.77
CA LEU A 225 -4.91 -5.31 4.34
C LEU A 225 -4.88 -6.84 4.41
N LEU A 226 -5.17 -7.43 5.58
CA LEU A 226 -5.24 -8.88 5.75
C LEU A 226 -6.23 -9.50 4.75
N GLN A 227 -7.42 -8.92 4.61
CA GLN A 227 -8.42 -9.43 3.69
C GLN A 227 -7.93 -9.47 2.22
N GLN A 228 -7.15 -8.47 1.78
CA GLN A 228 -6.61 -8.45 0.43
C GLN A 228 -5.40 -9.39 0.25
N LEU A 229 -4.60 -9.59 1.29
CA LEU A 229 -3.44 -10.50 1.25
C LEU A 229 -3.86 -11.98 1.22
N LEU A 230 -5.01 -12.32 1.81
CA LEU A 230 -5.60 -13.67 1.78
C LEU A 230 -6.15 -14.10 0.40
N ARG A 231 -5.83 -13.36 -0.67
CA ARG A 231 -5.94 -13.83 -2.06
C ARG A 231 -4.94 -14.96 -2.36
N ASP A 232 -3.92 -15.08 -1.53
CA ASP A 232 -2.85 -16.07 -1.61
C ASP A 232 -2.71 -16.79 -0.25
N PRO A 233 -2.46 -18.11 -0.24
CA PRO A 233 -2.44 -18.91 0.97
C PRO A 233 -1.19 -18.69 1.85
N SER A 234 -0.23 -17.87 1.44
CA SER A 234 1.01 -17.61 2.19
C SER A 234 0.78 -17.09 3.62
N LEU A 235 -0.37 -16.46 3.90
CA LEU A 235 -0.73 -15.97 5.23
C LEU A 235 -1.57 -16.95 6.08
N ASP A 236 -2.06 -18.04 5.50
CA ASP A 236 -2.90 -19.01 6.21
C ASP A 236 -2.26 -19.55 7.51
N PRO A 237 -0.95 -19.90 7.54
CA PRO A 237 -0.31 -20.42 8.74
C PRO A 237 -0.35 -19.46 9.94
N TYR A 238 -0.53 -18.15 9.69
CA TYR A 238 -0.52 -17.13 10.74
C TYR A 238 -1.94 -16.76 11.22
N LEU A 239 -3.00 -17.31 10.62
CA LEU A 239 -4.37 -16.92 10.92
C LEU A 239 -4.76 -17.18 12.39
N HIS A 240 -4.35 -18.30 12.97
CA HIS A 240 -4.61 -18.60 14.39
C HIS A 240 -3.99 -17.53 15.30
N ARG A 241 -2.69 -17.27 15.13
CA ARG A 241 -1.97 -16.20 15.85
C ARG A 241 -2.66 -14.84 15.67
N LEU A 242 -3.02 -14.47 14.44
CA LEU A 242 -3.67 -13.20 14.16
C LEU A 242 -5.09 -13.09 14.73
N ALA A 243 -5.82 -14.21 14.83
CA ALA A 243 -7.16 -14.24 15.41
C ALA A 243 -7.15 -13.98 16.93
N HIS A 244 -6.11 -14.45 17.63
CA HIS A 244 -5.99 -14.30 19.09
C HIS A 244 -5.22 -13.05 19.50
N ASP A 245 -4.07 -12.80 18.88
CA ASP A 245 -3.05 -11.91 19.45
C ASP A 245 -3.00 -10.54 18.77
N ALA A 246 -3.63 -10.37 17.61
CA ALA A 246 -3.54 -9.10 16.90
C ALA A 246 -4.15 -7.97 17.73
N ALA A 247 -3.42 -6.87 17.88
CA ALA A 247 -3.89 -5.72 18.65
C ALA A 247 -5.12 -5.07 17.98
N HIS A 248 -5.08 -4.93 16.65
CA HIS A 248 -6.18 -4.36 15.88
C HIS A 248 -7.40 -5.31 15.80
N PRO A 249 -8.59 -4.92 16.30
CA PRO A 249 -9.78 -5.77 16.29
C PRO A 249 -10.28 -6.11 14.88
N GLY A 250 -9.99 -5.26 13.90
CA GLY A 250 -10.31 -5.55 12.49
C GLY A 250 -9.50 -6.70 11.90
N VAL A 251 -8.27 -6.93 12.40
CA VAL A 251 -7.42 -8.06 11.98
C VAL A 251 -7.96 -9.35 12.61
N ARG A 252 -8.15 -9.36 13.94
CA ARG A 252 -8.77 -10.49 14.65
C ARG A 252 -10.10 -10.90 14.04
N ARG A 253 -10.97 -9.94 13.72
CA ARG A 253 -12.27 -10.19 13.08
C ARG A 253 -12.13 -10.93 11.76
N VAL A 254 -11.21 -10.49 10.88
CA VAL A 254 -11.01 -11.11 9.57
C VAL A 254 -10.44 -12.52 9.73
N ALA A 255 -9.38 -12.66 10.54
CA ALA A 255 -8.76 -13.96 10.80
C ALA A 255 -9.76 -14.95 11.40
N MET A 256 -10.53 -14.52 12.41
CA MET A 256 -11.56 -15.34 13.05
C MET A 256 -12.70 -15.70 12.08
N THR A 257 -13.11 -14.77 11.21
CA THR A 257 -14.09 -15.07 10.16
C THR A 257 -13.57 -16.18 9.26
N CYS A 258 -12.33 -16.05 8.77
CA CYS A 258 -11.72 -17.03 7.88
C CYS A 258 -11.61 -18.41 8.51
N LEU A 259 -11.14 -18.50 9.76
CA LEU A 259 -11.01 -19.76 10.49
C LEU A 259 -12.37 -20.43 10.74
N LEU A 260 -13.40 -19.64 11.12
CA LEU A 260 -14.74 -20.18 11.37
C LEU A 260 -15.44 -20.65 10.09
N THR A 261 -15.24 -19.96 8.96
CA THR A 261 -15.83 -20.34 7.66
C THR A 261 -14.99 -21.35 6.90
N GLY A 262 -13.72 -21.56 7.25
CA GLY A 262 -12.77 -22.35 6.49
C GLY A 262 -12.38 -21.71 5.15
N GLN A 263 -12.66 -20.42 4.96
CA GLN A 263 -12.49 -19.73 3.69
C GLN A 263 -12.02 -18.28 3.85
N ALA A 264 -11.04 -17.87 3.06
CA ALA A 264 -10.73 -16.48 2.81
C ALA A 264 -11.76 -15.84 1.86
N ARG A 265 -12.04 -14.54 2.05
CA ARG A 265 -12.95 -13.78 1.18
C ARG A 265 -12.44 -12.36 0.99
N TRP A 266 -12.26 -11.91 -0.25
CA TRP A 266 -11.80 -10.55 -0.57
C TRP A 266 -12.71 -9.83 -1.57
N LEU A 267 -12.67 -8.50 -1.51
CA LEU A 267 -13.38 -7.62 -2.45
C LEU A 267 -12.63 -7.57 -3.79
N THR A 268 -13.32 -7.86 -4.89
CA THR A 268 -12.77 -7.73 -6.26
C THR A 268 -13.39 -6.58 -7.04
N GLY A 269 -14.54 -6.08 -6.62
CA GLY A 269 -15.17 -4.93 -7.26
C GLY A 269 -16.56 -4.65 -6.73
N PHE A 270 -17.34 -3.94 -7.54
CA PHE A 270 -18.73 -3.62 -7.23
C PHE A 270 -19.60 -3.86 -8.46
N ARG A 271 -20.82 -4.33 -8.24
CA ARG A 271 -21.87 -4.41 -9.26
C ARG A 271 -23.07 -3.56 -8.85
N TYR A 272 -23.89 -3.18 -9.82
CA TYR A 272 -25.16 -2.52 -9.55
C TYR A 272 -26.28 -3.54 -9.52
N GLU A 273 -27.05 -3.55 -8.43
CA GLU A 273 -28.29 -4.31 -8.31
C GLU A 273 -29.47 -3.34 -8.36
N TRP A 274 -30.52 -3.71 -9.09
CA TRP A 274 -31.76 -2.95 -9.11
C TRP A 274 -32.46 -3.11 -7.77
N ILE A 275 -32.75 -1.98 -7.12
CA ILE A 275 -33.67 -1.95 -5.97
C ILE A 275 -35.09 -1.85 -6.51
N ASP A 276 -35.29 -0.94 -7.45
CA ASP A 276 -36.57 -0.70 -8.12
C ASP A 276 -36.30 -0.24 -9.55
N LYS A 277 -36.72 -1.05 -10.53
CA LYS A 277 -36.54 -0.74 -11.95
C LYS A 277 -37.45 0.41 -12.40
N SER A 278 -38.66 0.52 -11.84
CA SER A 278 -39.66 1.53 -12.23
C SER A 278 -39.23 2.93 -11.80
N MET A 279 -38.60 3.05 -10.63
CA MET A 279 -38.06 4.31 -10.10
C MET A 279 -36.61 4.56 -10.51
N ALA A 280 -36.06 3.75 -11.42
CA ALA A 280 -34.66 3.78 -11.82
C ALA A 280 -33.63 3.70 -10.67
N ARG A 281 -33.98 3.09 -9.52
CA ARG A 281 -33.13 3.04 -8.32
C ARG A 281 -32.22 1.81 -8.32
N ARG A 282 -30.91 2.04 -8.23
CA ARG A 282 -29.88 0.99 -8.15
C ARG A 282 -29.04 1.13 -6.90
N LYS A 283 -28.61 0.00 -6.33
CA LYS A 283 -27.65 -0.09 -5.24
C LYS A 283 -26.32 -0.60 -5.77
N ARG A 284 -25.22 0.03 -5.35
CA ARG A 284 -23.89 -0.52 -5.57
C ARG A 284 -23.60 -1.58 -4.50
N VAL A 285 -23.30 -2.81 -4.91
CA VAL A 285 -23.11 -3.98 -4.05
C VAL A 285 -21.70 -4.56 -4.27
N PRO A 286 -20.94 -4.87 -3.20
CA PRO A 286 -19.60 -5.42 -3.33
C PRO A 286 -19.62 -6.85 -3.89
N VAL A 287 -18.71 -7.13 -4.84
CA VAL A 287 -18.45 -8.46 -5.37
C VAL A 287 -17.25 -9.04 -4.63
N HIS A 288 -17.41 -10.27 -4.16
CA HIS A 288 -16.36 -10.97 -3.43
C HIS A 288 -15.99 -12.26 -4.14
N GLU A 289 -14.72 -12.61 -4.05
CA GLU A 289 -14.21 -13.94 -4.36
C GLU A 289 -13.80 -14.64 -3.06
N THR A 290 -13.71 -15.96 -3.12
CA THR A 290 -13.42 -16.82 -1.98
C THR A 290 -12.40 -17.89 -2.33
N GLN A 291 -11.62 -18.29 -1.34
CA GLN A 291 -10.69 -19.42 -1.43
C GLN A 291 -10.73 -20.22 -0.13
N SER A 292 -10.65 -21.55 -0.24
CA SER A 292 -10.55 -22.42 0.94
C SER A 292 -9.19 -22.23 1.63
N LEU A 293 -9.21 -22.24 2.96
CA LEU A 293 -7.97 -22.19 3.73
C LEU A 293 -7.21 -23.51 3.64
N THR A 294 -5.89 -23.40 3.71
CA THR A 294 -4.97 -24.54 3.85
C THR A 294 -4.86 -25.04 5.29
N VAL A 295 -5.30 -24.22 6.26
CA VAL A 295 -5.31 -24.55 7.68
C VAL A 295 -6.70 -24.98 8.14
N ALA A 296 -6.75 -26.01 9.00
CA ALA A 296 -7.98 -26.45 9.64
C ALA A 296 -8.32 -25.60 10.88
N GLY A 297 -9.60 -25.49 11.18
CA GLY A 297 -10.13 -24.84 12.38
C GLY A 297 -10.84 -25.83 13.29
N ASP A 298 -10.56 -25.76 14.59
CA ASP A 298 -11.36 -26.40 15.63
C ASP A 298 -12.57 -25.51 15.95
N LEU A 299 -13.72 -25.83 15.36
CA LEU A 299 -14.90 -24.97 15.44
C LEU A 299 -15.34 -24.69 16.89
N PRO A 300 -15.53 -25.68 17.78
CA PRO A 300 -15.83 -25.43 19.20
C PRO A 300 -14.85 -24.44 19.86
N ALA A 301 -13.55 -24.66 19.71
CA ALA A 301 -12.54 -23.79 20.31
C ALA A 301 -12.58 -22.37 19.72
N LEU A 302 -12.69 -22.25 18.40
CA LEU A 302 -12.77 -20.97 17.70
C LEU A 302 -14.03 -20.18 18.07
N LEU A 303 -15.19 -20.85 18.18
CA LEU A 303 -16.43 -20.21 18.61
C LEU A 303 -16.30 -19.68 20.05
N SER A 304 -15.78 -20.50 20.96
CA SER A 304 -15.55 -20.09 22.35
C SER A 304 -14.62 -18.88 22.44
N ALA A 305 -13.51 -18.91 21.71
CA ALA A 305 -12.57 -17.79 21.65
C ALA A 305 -13.19 -16.52 21.07
N ALA A 306 -13.97 -16.64 19.99
CA ALA A 306 -14.65 -15.52 19.35
C ALA A 306 -15.69 -14.87 20.27
N VAL A 307 -16.44 -15.67 21.05
CA VAL A 307 -17.39 -15.19 22.08
C VAL A 307 -16.68 -14.45 23.21
N ALA A 308 -15.48 -14.88 23.58
CA ALA A 308 -14.69 -14.25 24.65
C ALA A 308 -13.92 -12.98 24.21
N ASP A 309 -13.90 -12.64 22.91
CA ASP A 309 -13.11 -11.50 22.42
C ASP A 309 -13.60 -10.16 23.01
N ARG A 310 -12.64 -9.32 23.39
CA ARG A 310 -12.88 -7.95 23.90
C ARG A 310 -13.69 -7.05 22.95
N SER A 311 -13.59 -7.28 21.64
CA SER A 311 -14.23 -6.47 20.61
C SER A 311 -15.62 -7.02 20.26
N PRO A 312 -16.69 -6.21 20.34
CA PRO A 312 -18.01 -6.64 19.90
C PRO A 312 -18.06 -6.97 18.40
N LYS A 313 -17.13 -6.45 17.60
CA LYS A 313 -17.02 -6.78 16.17
C LYS A 313 -16.55 -8.22 15.93
N VAL A 314 -15.76 -8.79 16.85
CA VAL A 314 -15.31 -10.19 16.77
C VAL A 314 -16.37 -11.12 17.34
N ARG A 315 -16.98 -10.75 18.48
CA ARG A 315 -18.12 -11.50 19.04
C ARG A 315 -19.31 -11.60 18.08
N ALA A 316 -19.55 -10.56 17.28
CA ALA A 316 -20.55 -10.60 16.21
C ALA A 316 -20.26 -11.69 15.15
N VAL A 317 -19.00 -12.00 14.87
CA VAL A 317 -18.62 -13.09 13.94
C VAL A 317 -19.04 -14.44 14.51
N ALA A 318 -18.89 -14.64 15.82
CA ALA A 318 -19.37 -15.85 16.49
C ALA A 318 -20.89 -15.99 16.32
N ALA A 319 -21.65 -14.92 16.59
CA ALA A 319 -23.10 -14.91 16.40
C ALA A 319 -23.50 -15.19 14.94
N ASP A 320 -22.86 -14.54 13.97
CA ASP A 320 -23.10 -14.77 12.55
C ASP A 320 -22.83 -16.24 12.17
N ARG A 321 -21.78 -16.86 12.75
CA ARG A 321 -21.47 -18.27 12.51
C ARG A 321 -22.49 -19.21 13.14
N LEU A 322 -22.98 -18.92 14.34
CA LEU A 322 -24.06 -19.67 14.99
C LEU A 322 -25.32 -19.64 14.12
N ILE A 323 -25.73 -18.47 13.63
CA ILE A 323 -26.87 -18.32 12.71
C ILE A 323 -26.67 -19.15 11.44
N ALA A 324 -25.47 -19.10 10.86
CA ALA A 324 -25.15 -19.84 9.63
C ALA A 324 -25.23 -21.36 9.82
N ARG A 325 -24.92 -21.88 11.02
CA ARG A 325 -24.95 -23.31 11.35
C ARG A 325 -26.12 -23.74 12.22
N ARG A 326 -27.21 -22.95 12.26
CA ARG A 326 -28.36 -23.24 13.14
C ARG A 326 -29.01 -24.60 12.94
N GLN A 327 -28.98 -25.13 11.71
CA GLN A 327 -29.48 -26.47 11.40
C GLN A 327 -28.63 -27.60 12.01
N GLU A 328 -27.43 -27.28 12.49
CA GLU A 328 -26.48 -28.19 13.15
C GLU A 328 -26.29 -27.77 14.62
N ALA A 329 -27.31 -27.16 15.23
CA ALA A 329 -27.24 -26.65 16.59
C ALA A 329 -26.89 -27.76 17.59
N THR A 330 -25.99 -27.42 18.51
CA THR A 330 -25.58 -28.27 19.63
C THR A 330 -25.86 -27.54 20.94
N SER A 331 -25.92 -28.27 22.05
CA SER A 331 -26.08 -27.69 23.39
C SER A 331 -24.98 -26.67 23.72
N ASP A 332 -23.77 -26.89 23.24
CA ASP A 332 -22.65 -25.96 23.40
C ASP A 332 -22.87 -24.66 22.60
N MET A 333 -23.36 -24.76 21.37
CA MET A 333 -23.71 -23.58 20.56
C MET A 333 -24.84 -22.77 21.19
N ASP A 334 -25.85 -23.43 21.75
CA ASP A 334 -26.94 -22.77 22.49
C ASP A 334 -26.44 -22.02 23.71
N ARG A 335 -25.55 -22.65 24.50
CA ARG A 335 -24.92 -22.02 25.67
C ARG A 335 -24.10 -20.79 25.29
N LEU A 336 -23.34 -20.86 24.20
CA LEU A 336 -22.59 -19.73 23.67
C LEU A 336 -23.53 -18.61 23.18
N ALA A 337 -24.62 -18.96 22.50
CA ALA A 337 -25.62 -18.00 22.04
C ALA A 337 -26.33 -17.30 23.22
N ALA A 338 -26.70 -18.03 24.27
CA ALA A 338 -27.30 -17.46 25.48
C ALA A 338 -26.37 -16.41 26.11
N ARG A 339 -25.07 -16.70 26.21
CA ARG A 339 -24.07 -15.72 26.67
C ARG A 339 -23.98 -14.48 25.78
N LEU A 340 -24.07 -14.63 24.45
CA LEU A 340 -24.10 -13.51 23.51
C LEU A 340 -25.42 -12.72 23.55
N ALA A 341 -26.52 -13.32 23.98
CA ALA A 341 -27.81 -12.63 24.14
C ALA A 341 -27.77 -11.60 25.28
N GLU A 342 -26.85 -11.77 26.23
CA GLU A 342 -26.59 -10.83 27.33
C GLU A 342 -25.48 -9.81 27.02
N ASP A 343 -24.91 -9.83 25.81
CA ASP A 343 -23.81 -8.96 25.41
C ASP A 343 -24.13 -7.48 25.59
N THR A 344 -23.14 -6.64 25.93
CA THR A 344 -23.37 -5.19 26.05
C THR A 344 -23.70 -4.53 24.71
N SER A 345 -23.23 -5.08 23.59
CA SER A 345 -23.50 -4.59 22.24
C SER A 345 -24.87 -5.03 21.73
N PRO A 346 -25.79 -4.09 21.42
CA PRO A 346 -27.11 -4.43 20.88
C PRO A 346 -27.05 -5.25 19.58
N SER A 347 -26.03 -4.99 18.76
CA SER A 347 -25.80 -5.68 17.48
C SER A 347 -25.41 -7.16 17.66
N VAL A 348 -24.73 -7.50 18.76
CA VAL A 348 -24.40 -8.88 19.11
C VAL A 348 -25.62 -9.57 19.71
N ARG A 349 -26.30 -8.92 20.66
CA ARG A 349 -27.53 -9.45 21.27
C ARG A 349 -28.60 -9.80 20.24
N SER A 350 -28.86 -8.91 19.28
CA SER A 350 -29.91 -9.13 18.28
C SER A 350 -29.63 -10.35 17.39
N ARG A 351 -28.37 -10.60 17.04
CA ARG A 351 -27.95 -11.81 16.29
C ARG A 351 -28.09 -13.07 17.12
N ALA A 352 -27.66 -13.03 18.38
CA ALA A 352 -27.79 -14.16 19.29
C ALA A 352 -29.27 -14.52 19.52
N ALA A 353 -30.12 -13.52 19.75
CA ALA A 353 -31.57 -13.71 19.86
C ALA A 353 -32.18 -14.29 18.58
N TYR A 354 -31.74 -13.84 17.40
CA TYR A 354 -32.18 -14.41 16.13
C TYR A 354 -31.83 -15.91 16.04
N TYR A 355 -30.60 -16.30 16.39
CA TYR A 355 -30.22 -17.72 16.45
C TYR A 355 -31.12 -18.52 17.39
N LEU A 356 -31.30 -18.06 18.64
CA LEU A 356 -32.08 -18.78 19.66
C LEU A 356 -33.57 -18.94 19.28
N THR A 357 -34.13 -17.99 18.52
CA THR A 357 -35.54 -17.99 18.11
C THR A 357 -35.80 -18.76 16.81
N HIS A 358 -34.77 -19.00 16.00
CA HIS A 358 -34.89 -19.62 14.68
C HIS A 358 -34.01 -20.88 14.53
N ARG A 359 -33.66 -21.53 15.65
CA ARG A 359 -32.89 -22.77 15.67
C ARG A 359 -33.67 -23.92 15.06
#